data_AF-A0A0G0RSK8-F1
#
_entry.id   AF-A0A0G0RSK8-F1
#
_cell.length_a   1.000
_cell.length_b   1.000
_cell.length_c   1.000
_cell.angle_alpha   90.00
_cell.angle_beta   90.00
_cell.angle_gamma   90.00
#
_symmetry.space_group_name_H-M   'P 1'
#
loop_
_entity.id
_entity.type
_entity.pdbx_description
1 polymer ?
#
loop_
_entity_poly.entity_id
_entity_poly.type
_entity_poly.pdbx_seq_one_letter_code
_entity_poly.pdbx_strand_id
1 'polypeptide(L)'
;MTKIFKFIRIDAKNQINAISVGIFIPPEITLIDAVIGNSIINFLVEKPSFDESSRILTFSGIIPGGFQGEKEPLLTIKIKTVGQEGKEILTFNKEKTKIYLHTPEGVEDSLELESLTLPIIKGRENIIIKNDDNDPPENFKPEISRDPNIFENRRFLVFATQDKGSGVEYYKVKETRQKFFSIFSKWTSAESPYILRDQKMRSYVFVKAIDKAGNERITKILPENPLQWYENYENYIIIVMICAIIWAIGKFYGKNKK
;
A
#
# COMPACT_ATOMS: atom_id res chain seq x y z
N MET A 1 12.08 11.70 26.76
CA MET A 1 11.64 12.15 25.41
C MET A 1 10.26 11.57 25.12
N THR A 2 9.34 12.36 24.57
CA THR A 2 7.93 11.95 24.40
C THR A 2 7.59 11.72 22.93
N LYS A 3 7.10 10.52 22.59
CA LYS A 3 6.51 10.23 21.28
C LYS A 3 5.00 10.43 21.38
N ILE A 4 4.42 11.24 20.50
CA ILE A 4 2.98 11.54 20.46
C ILE A 4 2.42 11.09 19.12
N PHE A 5 1.25 10.47 19.15
CA PHE A 5 0.45 10.18 17.98
C PHE A 5 -0.64 11.25 17.87
N LYS A 6 -0.73 11.91 16.72
CA LYS A 6 -1.76 12.92 16.46
C LYS A 6 -2.45 12.64 15.14
N PHE A 7 -3.77 12.64 15.18
CA PHE A 7 -4.62 12.58 14.01
C PHE A 7 -4.78 13.97 13.43
N ILE A 8 -4.51 14.09 12.14
CA ILE A 8 -4.94 15.19 11.30
C ILE A 8 -6.35 14.83 10.83
N ARG A 9 -7.32 15.73 11.02
CA ARG A 9 -8.74 15.47 10.77
C ARG A 9 -9.35 16.51 9.84
N ILE A 10 -10.50 16.16 9.28
CA ILE A 10 -11.31 17.06 8.47
C ILE A 10 -12.78 17.02 8.89
N ASP A 11 -13.41 18.17 8.81
CA ASP A 11 -14.86 18.35 8.83
C ASP A 11 -15.29 18.84 7.44
N ALA A 12 -16.05 18.02 6.72
CA ALA A 12 -16.50 18.30 5.37
C ALA A 12 -18.02 18.48 5.34
N LYS A 13 -18.47 19.73 5.20
CA LYS A 13 -19.89 20.07 5.05
C LYS A 13 -20.43 19.74 3.66
N ASN A 14 -19.60 19.85 2.63
CA ASN A 14 -19.92 19.45 1.26
C ASN A 14 -19.22 18.13 0.93
N GLN A 15 -19.71 17.42 -0.09
CA GLN A 15 -19.00 16.25 -0.59
C GLN A 15 -17.69 16.66 -1.26
N ILE A 16 -16.58 16.10 -0.81
CA ILE A 16 -15.23 16.31 -1.36
C ILE A 16 -14.67 15.01 -1.92
N ASN A 17 -13.79 15.08 -2.92
CA ASN A 17 -13.23 13.89 -3.57
C ASN A 17 -11.71 13.91 -3.76
N ALA A 18 -11.06 15.04 -3.50
CA ALA A 18 -9.61 15.15 -3.56
C ALA A 18 -9.12 16.13 -2.50
N ILE A 19 -7.94 15.83 -1.97
CA ILE A 19 -7.31 16.61 -0.91
C ILE A 19 -5.80 16.65 -1.12
N SER A 20 -5.24 17.83 -0.87
CA SER A 20 -3.80 18.08 -0.72
C SER A 20 -3.61 18.79 0.61
N VAL A 21 -2.60 18.40 1.38
CA VAL A 21 -2.36 18.95 2.70
C VAL A 21 -0.89 19.29 2.84
N GLY A 22 -0.60 20.48 3.36
CA GLY A 22 0.73 20.88 3.81
C GLY A 22 0.69 21.28 5.27
N ILE A 23 1.51 20.66 6.12
CA ILE A 23 1.59 20.97 7.56
C ILE A 23 3.00 21.47 7.87
N PHE A 24 3.11 22.66 8.42
CA PHE A 24 4.37 23.17 8.96
C PHE A 24 4.60 22.57 10.36
N ILE A 25 5.80 21.98 10.54
CA ILE A 25 6.21 21.36 11.79
C ILE A 25 7.35 22.19 12.40
N PRO A 26 7.16 22.83 13.57
CA PRO A 26 8.14 23.73 14.17
C PRO A 26 9.41 22.98 14.63
N PRO A 27 10.60 23.63 14.61
CA PRO A 27 11.91 22.99 14.82
C PRO A 27 12.06 22.19 16.11
N GLU A 28 11.31 22.53 17.14
CA GLU A 28 11.24 21.88 18.46
C GLU A 28 10.60 20.48 18.41
N ILE A 29 9.96 20.16 17.27
CA ILE A 29 9.31 18.88 16.98
C ILE A 29 10.08 18.16 15.87
N THR A 30 10.44 16.91 16.14
CA THR A 30 10.95 15.97 15.14
C THR A 30 9.80 15.10 14.65
N LEU A 31 9.57 15.05 13.34
CA LEU A 31 8.67 14.06 12.74
C LEU A 31 9.37 12.69 12.73
N ILE A 32 8.75 11.68 13.31
CA ILE A 32 9.25 10.30 13.30
C ILE A 32 8.67 9.53 12.12
N ASP A 33 7.37 9.66 11.88
CA ASP A 33 6.65 8.89 10.86
C ASP A 33 5.29 9.54 10.56
N ALA A 34 4.73 9.22 9.40
CA ALA A 34 3.43 9.66 8.94
C ALA A 34 2.66 8.46 8.37
N VAL A 35 1.56 8.08 9.02
CA VAL A 35 0.82 6.82 8.80
C VAL A 35 -0.57 7.12 8.26
N ILE A 36 -0.94 6.46 7.16
CA ILE A 36 -2.23 6.63 6.46
C ILE A 36 -3.32 5.64 6.95
N GLY A 37 -2.98 4.71 7.84
CA GLY A 37 -3.96 3.79 8.43
C GLY A 37 -5.19 4.51 8.99
N ASN A 38 -6.37 3.92 8.75
CA ASN A 38 -7.70 4.47 9.04
C ASN A 38 -8.07 5.79 8.32
N SER A 39 -7.27 6.27 7.37
CA SER A 39 -7.61 7.48 6.61
C SER A 39 -8.85 7.29 5.72
N ILE A 40 -9.62 8.36 5.55
CA ILE A 40 -10.67 8.43 4.52
C ILE A 40 -10.11 8.49 3.09
N ILE A 41 -8.82 8.78 2.93
CA ILE A 41 -8.17 8.83 1.61
C ILE A 41 -7.95 7.41 1.11
N ASN A 42 -8.62 7.06 0.02
CA ASN A 42 -8.52 5.71 -0.54
C ASN A 42 -7.25 5.52 -1.38
N PHE A 43 -6.86 6.54 -2.16
CA PHE A 43 -5.72 6.46 -3.06
C PHE A 43 -4.82 7.67 -2.88
N LEU A 44 -3.55 7.43 -2.59
CA LEU A 44 -2.55 8.48 -2.51
C LEU A 44 -2.05 8.85 -3.91
N VAL A 45 -2.08 10.15 -4.21
CA VAL A 45 -1.40 10.73 -5.36
C VAL A 45 0.04 11.05 -4.98
N GLU A 46 0.23 11.64 -3.79
CA GLU A 46 1.55 11.86 -3.18
C GLU A 46 1.58 11.25 -1.79
N LYS A 47 2.55 10.36 -1.55
CA LYS A 47 2.79 9.78 -0.23
C LYS A 47 3.23 10.88 0.75
N PRO A 48 2.95 10.73 2.06
CA PRO A 48 3.48 11.60 3.09
C PRO A 48 4.99 11.77 2.98
N SER A 49 5.43 13.00 2.74
CA SER A 49 6.83 13.38 2.55
C SER A 49 7.13 14.64 3.35
N PHE A 50 8.21 14.61 4.11
CA PHE A 50 8.64 15.74 4.93
C PHE A 50 9.89 16.37 4.32
N ASP A 51 9.80 17.65 4.01
CA ASP A 51 10.94 18.45 3.57
C ASP A 51 11.60 19.10 4.79
N GLU A 52 12.81 18.65 5.12
CA GLU A 52 13.61 19.15 6.25
C GLU A 52 13.97 20.65 6.11
N SER A 53 14.09 21.16 4.88
CA SER A 53 14.49 22.55 4.63
C SER A 53 13.33 23.51 4.84
N SER A 54 12.17 23.21 4.25
CA SER A 54 10.96 24.04 4.42
C SER A 54 10.18 23.69 5.69
N ARG A 55 10.48 22.55 6.32
CA ARG A 55 9.79 22.01 7.50
C ARG A 55 8.31 21.71 7.26
N ILE A 56 7.96 21.36 6.03
CA ILE A 56 6.58 21.06 5.62
C ILE A 56 6.43 19.56 5.33
N LEU A 57 5.46 18.94 5.99
CA LEU A 57 4.94 17.62 5.67
C LEU A 57 3.83 17.76 4.64
N THR A 58 3.97 17.12 3.48
CA THR A 58 2.97 17.13 2.41
C THR A 58 2.46 15.74 2.09
N PHE A 59 1.17 15.65 1.75
CA PHE A 59 0.56 14.46 1.15
C PHE A 59 -0.67 14.86 0.34
N SER A 60 -1.07 14.03 -0.61
CA SER A 60 -2.29 14.25 -1.39
C SER A 60 -2.92 12.94 -1.83
N GLY A 61 -4.22 12.97 -2.05
CA GLY A 61 -4.96 11.79 -2.47
C GLY A 61 -6.40 12.07 -2.85
N ILE A 62 -7.07 11.01 -3.30
CA ILE A 62 -8.45 11.03 -3.78
C ILE A 62 -9.34 10.08 -2.97
N ILE A 63 -10.62 10.45 -2.91
CA ILE A 63 -11.70 9.77 -2.20
C ILE A 63 -12.82 9.49 -3.21
N PRO A 64 -12.76 8.37 -3.94
CA PRO A 64 -13.79 8.03 -4.92
C PRO A 64 -15.16 7.86 -4.28
N GLY A 65 -16.20 8.31 -4.98
CA GLY A 65 -17.57 8.35 -4.43
C GLY A 65 -17.88 9.57 -3.55
N GLY A 66 -16.85 10.37 -3.22
CA GLY A 66 -17.00 11.56 -2.40
C GLY A 66 -17.09 11.24 -0.90
N PHE A 67 -16.76 12.23 -0.07
CA PHE A 67 -16.84 12.14 1.38
C PHE A 67 -17.49 13.40 1.96
N GLN A 68 -18.36 13.20 2.95
CA GLN A 68 -19.00 14.24 3.75
C GLN A 68 -19.15 13.69 5.18
N GLY A 69 -18.75 14.46 6.18
CA GLY A 69 -18.71 13.99 7.56
C GLY A 69 -17.80 14.84 8.44
N GLU A 70 -17.72 14.50 9.73
CA GLU A 70 -16.99 15.28 10.73
C GLU A 70 -15.98 14.39 11.48
N LYS A 71 -14.85 14.98 11.85
CA LYS A 71 -13.77 14.44 12.69
C LYS A 71 -13.10 13.19 12.13
N GLU A 72 -13.18 13.01 10.82
CA GLU A 72 -12.58 11.87 10.17
C GLU A 72 -11.08 12.06 9.95
N PRO A 73 -10.25 11.03 10.18
CA PRO A 73 -8.81 11.14 10.06
C PRO A 73 -8.35 11.15 8.60
N LEU A 74 -7.37 12.00 8.31
CA LEU A 74 -6.65 12.06 7.04
C LEU A 74 -5.28 11.39 7.13
N LEU A 75 -4.60 11.60 8.26
CA LEU A 75 -3.23 11.14 8.49
C LEU A 75 -2.98 11.04 10.00
N THR A 76 -2.20 10.06 10.42
CA THR A 76 -1.64 9.99 11.77
C THR A 76 -0.16 10.32 11.74
N ILE A 77 0.25 11.39 12.41
CA ILE A 77 1.68 11.73 12.56
C ILE A 77 2.23 11.20 13.89
N LYS A 78 3.42 10.61 13.83
CA LYS A 78 4.24 10.26 15.00
C LYS A 78 5.30 11.32 15.14
N ILE A 79 5.29 12.04 16.24
CA ILE A 79 6.20 13.16 16.48
C ILE A 79 6.93 12.97 17.81
N LYS A 80 8.09 13.61 17.93
CA LYS A 80 8.91 13.66 19.14
C LYS A 80 9.25 15.11 19.44
N THR A 81 9.13 15.49 20.70
CA THR A 81 9.57 16.82 21.14
C THR A 81 11.00 16.79 21.67
N VAL A 82 11.76 17.82 21.34
CA VAL A 82 13.15 18.01 21.79
C VAL A 82 13.29 19.21 22.73
N GLY A 83 12.22 20.01 22.89
CA GLY A 83 12.19 21.25 23.66
C GLY A 83 11.96 21.12 25.17
N GLN A 84 12.04 22.27 25.84
CA GLN A 84 11.69 22.46 27.25
C GLN A 84 10.17 22.49 27.43
N GLU A 85 9.68 22.56 28.67
CA GLU A 85 8.25 22.74 28.94
C GLU A 85 7.72 23.98 28.20
N GLY A 86 6.54 23.86 27.60
CA GLY A 86 6.02 24.92 26.73
C GLY A 86 4.80 24.50 25.93
N LYS A 87 4.52 25.25 24.87
CA LYS A 87 3.44 24.96 23.91
C LYS A 87 4.00 25.11 22.52
N GLU A 88 3.87 24.07 21.71
CA GLU A 88 4.22 24.10 20.30
C GLU A 88 2.96 24.07 19.45
N ILE A 89 3.02 24.67 18.27
CA ILE A 89 1.86 24.79 17.38
C ILE A 89 2.24 24.26 16.01
N LEU A 90 1.50 23.26 15.53
CA LEU A 90 1.54 22.87 14.12
C LEU A 90 0.48 23.67 13.37
N THR A 91 0.86 24.20 12.22
CA THR A 91 -0.02 25.02 11.38
C THR A 91 -0.12 24.43 9.98
N PHE A 92 -1.27 24.61 9.35
CA PHE A 92 -1.41 24.24 7.94
C PHE A 92 -0.82 25.34 7.05
N ASN A 93 -0.12 24.94 6.00
CA ASN A 93 0.30 25.82 4.94
C ASN A 93 -0.89 26.03 3.98
N LYS A 94 -1.41 27.26 3.92
CA LYS A 94 -2.60 27.61 3.14
C LYS A 94 -2.42 27.40 1.63
N GLU A 95 -1.21 27.57 1.09
CA GLU A 95 -0.95 27.41 -0.34
C GLU A 95 -0.90 25.93 -0.75
N LYS A 96 -0.47 25.06 0.16
CA LYS A 96 -0.34 23.61 -0.04
C LYS A 96 -1.50 22.80 0.53
N THR A 97 -2.50 23.45 1.13
CA THR A 97 -3.66 22.76 1.70
C THR A 97 -4.90 23.14 0.93
N LYS A 98 -5.46 22.17 0.20
CA LYS A 98 -6.58 22.35 -0.73
C LYS A 98 -7.50 21.13 -0.67
N ILE A 99 -8.80 21.37 -0.81
CA ILE A 99 -9.79 20.32 -1.03
C ILE A 99 -10.58 20.64 -2.29
N TYR A 100 -11.11 19.61 -2.93
CA TYR A 100 -11.91 19.74 -4.12
C TYR A 100 -13.25 19.06 -3.92
N LEU A 101 -14.31 19.73 -4.35
CA LEU A 101 -15.68 19.21 -4.34
C LEU A 101 -15.79 17.98 -5.22
N HIS A 102 -16.71 17.09 -4.86
CA HIS A 102 -17.09 15.95 -5.68
C HIS A 102 -17.94 16.39 -6.88
N THR A 103 -17.31 17.12 -7.82
CA THR A 103 -17.91 17.53 -9.09
C THR A 103 -17.02 17.12 -10.26
N PRO A 104 -17.58 16.93 -11.48
CA PRO A 104 -16.81 16.57 -12.66
C PRO A 104 -15.70 17.57 -13.02
N GLU A 105 -15.88 18.84 -12.66
CA GLU A 105 -14.98 19.94 -13.00
C GLU A 105 -13.81 20.11 -12.00
N GLY A 106 -13.85 19.42 -10.85
CA GLY A 106 -12.81 19.51 -9.83
C GLY A 106 -12.69 20.90 -9.22
N VAL A 107 -13.80 21.45 -8.73
CA VAL A 107 -13.84 22.81 -8.14
C VAL A 107 -13.24 22.80 -6.73
N GLU A 108 -12.31 23.72 -6.44
CA GLU A 108 -11.73 23.90 -5.11
C GLU A 108 -12.80 24.41 -4.11
N ASP A 109 -12.88 23.80 -2.92
CA ASP A 109 -13.76 24.27 -1.83
C ASP A 109 -12.97 25.12 -0.82
N SER A 110 -13.67 25.97 -0.10
CA SER A 110 -13.11 26.80 0.96
C SER A 110 -12.75 25.96 2.20
N LEU A 111 -11.63 26.32 2.85
CA LEU A 111 -11.14 25.67 4.07
C LEU A 111 -10.98 26.66 5.21
N GLU A 112 -11.42 26.24 6.38
CA GLU A 112 -11.00 26.81 7.66
C GLU A 112 -9.91 25.92 8.25
N LEU A 113 -8.73 26.51 8.48
CA LEU A 113 -7.55 25.77 8.93
C LEU A 113 -7.31 26.02 10.42
N GLU A 114 -7.57 25.02 11.24
CA GLU A 114 -7.30 25.07 12.67
C GLU A 114 -5.86 24.60 12.98
N SER A 115 -5.19 25.30 13.90
CA SER A 115 -3.85 24.91 14.32
C SER A 115 -3.89 23.90 15.47
N LEU A 116 -2.94 22.95 15.45
CA LEU A 116 -2.83 21.95 16.51
C LEU A 116 -1.85 22.44 17.57
N THR A 117 -2.37 22.82 18.73
CA THR A 117 -1.56 23.19 19.89
C THR A 117 -1.19 21.95 20.72
N LEU A 118 0.11 21.78 20.95
CA LEU A 118 0.69 20.67 21.70
C LEU A 118 1.31 21.19 23.00
N PRO A 119 0.72 20.89 24.18
CA PRO A 119 1.36 21.18 25.44
C PRO A 119 2.55 20.23 25.66
N ILE A 120 3.73 20.78 25.87
CA ILE A 120 4.94 20.06 26.25
C ILE A 120 5.08 20.19 27.77
N ILE A 121 4.89 19.08 28.47
CA ILE A 121 4.99 19.00 29.92
C ILE A 121 6.15 18.07 30.26
N LYS A 122 6.91 18.40 31.29
CA LYS A 122 7.98 17.54 31.80
C LYS A 122 7.39 16.30 32.42
N GLY A 123 7.67 15.17 31.80
CA GLY A 123 7.29 13.84 32.27
C GLY A 123 8.45 12.86 32.15
N ARG A 124 8.28 11.68 32.74
CA ARG A 124 9.14 10.52 32.45
C ARG A 124 8.90 10.08 31.00
N GLU A 125 9.86 9.37 30.43
CA GLU A 125 9.77 8.86 29.05
C GLU A 125 8.43 8.18 28.81
N ASN A 126 7.71 8.64 27.78
CA ASN A 126 6.44 8.02 27.41
C ASN A 126 6.71 6.64 26.82
N ILE A 127 5.86 5.69 27.22
CA ILE A 127 5.84 4.29 26.80
C ILE A 127 6.00 4.24 25.28
N ILE A 128 6.92 3.41 24.80
CA ILE A 128 7.01 3.07 23.38
C ILE A 128 5.72 2.35 23.04
N ILE A 129 4.71 3.08 22.54
CA ILE A 129 3.57 2.47 21.88
C ILE A 129 4.11 1.96 20.56
N LYS A 130 4.57 0.71 20.58
CA LYS A 130 4.82 -0.03 19.35
C LYS A 130 3.43 -0.23 18.73
N ASN A 131 3.23 0.31 17.54
CA ASN A 131 2.03 0.02 16.79
C ASN A 131 2.17 -1.43 16.31
N ASP A 132 1.77 -2.39 17.15
CA ASP A 132 1.79 -3.82 16.85
C ASP A 132 0.59 -4.16 15.98
N ASP A 133 0.61 -3.63 14.76
CA ASP A 133 -0.31 -4.02 13.71
C ASP A 133 0.13 -5.39 13.17
N ASN A 134 -0.71 -6.41 13.39
CA ASN A 134 -0.48 -7.77 12.92
C ASN A 134 -1.55 -8.19 11.88
N ASP A 135 -2.45 -7.28 11.52
CA ASP A 135 -3.50 -7.56 10.57
C ASP A 135 -2.96 -7.31 9.16
N PRO A 136 -3.11 -8.25 8.21
CA PRO A 136 -2.67 -8.00 6.85
C PRO A 136 -3.64 -7.05 6.13
N PRO A 137 -3.18 -6.35 5.08
CA PRO A 137 -4.03 -5.45 4.29
C PRO A 137 -5.37 -6.08 3.90
N GLU A 138 -6.39 -5.27 3.66
CA GLU A 138 -7.73 -5.76 3.33
C GLU A 138 -7.75 -6.62 2.05
N ASN A 139 -8.80 -7.42 1.90
CA ASN A 139 -8.99 -8.23 0.70
C ASN A 139 -9.25 -7.31 -0.50
N PHE A 140 -8.57 -7.59 -1.62
CA PHE A 140 -8.69 -6.80 -2.83
C PHE A 140 -8.66 -7.69 -4.07
N LYS A 141 -9.24 -7.16 -5.15
CA LYS A 141 -9.35 -7.84 -6.44
C LYS A 141 -8.61 -7.03 -7.51
N PRO A 142 -7.38 -7.44 -7.87
CA PRO A 142 -6.70 -6.91 -9.04
C PRO A 142 -7.48 -7.22 -10.33
N GLU A 143 -7.49 -6.28 -11.26
CA GLU A 143 -8.17 -6.42 -12.54
C GLU A 143 -7.22 -6.18 -13.70
N ILE A 144 -7.31 -7.03 -14.72
CA ILE A 144 -6.52 -6.90 -15.95
C ILE A 144 -7.41 -6.23 -16.98
N SER A 145 -6.90 -5.16 -17.58
CA SER A 145 -7.60 -4.41 -18.62
C SER A 145 -6.67 -4.18 -19.81
N ARG A 146 -7.27 -3.72 -20.90
CA ARG A 146 -6.62 -3.33 -22.14
C ARG A 146 -7.43 -2.23 -22.77
N ASP A 147 -6.78 -1.12 -23.08
CA ASP A 147 -7.44 0.03 -23.68
C ASP A 147 -6.59 0.55 -24.84
N PRO A 148 -7.17 0.80 -26.03
CA PRO A 148 -6.43 1.28 -27.20
C PRO A 148 -5.73 2.63 -27.02
N ASN A 149 -6.22 3.47 -26.10
CA ASN A 149 -5.76 4.83 -25.90
C ASN A 149 -4.64 4.95 -24.86
N ILE A 150 -4.36 3.89 -24.09
CA ILE A 150 -3.30 3.88 -23.07
C ILE A 150 -2.37 2.69 -23.24
N PHE A 151 -1.11 2.89 -22.86
CA PHE A 151 -0.06 1.87 -22.88
C PHE A 151 0.11 1.13 -24.22
N GLU A 152 -0.16 1.80 -25.34
CA GLU A 152 -0.05 1.24 -26.70
C GLU A 152 -0.91 -0.02 -26.88
N ASN A 153 -2.13 -0.01 -26.31
CA ASN A 153 -3.05 -1.15 -26.39
C ASN A 153 -2.46 -2.43 -25.79
N ARG A 154 -1.54 -2.31 -24.82
CA ARG A 154 -1.02 -3.44 -24.03
C ARG A 154 -1.93 -3.72 -22.84
N ARG A 155 -1.98 -4.98 -22.43
CA ARG A 155 -2.64 -5.40 -21.19
C ARG A 155 -1.88 -4.86 -19.99
N PHE A 156 -2.62 -4.28 -19.07
CA PHE A 156 -2.11 -3.76 -17.81
C PHE A 156 -3.00 -4.22 -16.66
N LEU A 157 -2.43 -4.22 -15.47
CA LEU A 157 -3.02 -4.70 -14.24
C LEU A 157 -3.26 -3.51 -13.31
N VAL A 158 -4.49 -3.37 -12.83
CA VAL A 158 -4.89 -2.36 -11.84
C VAL A 158 -5.16 -3.06 -10.53
N PHE A 159 -4.64 -2.50 -9.44
CA PHE A 159 -4.87 -3.01 -8.09
C PHE A 159 -4.77 -1.88 -7.08
N ALA A 160 -5.54 -2.01 -6.02
CA ALA A 160 -5.39 -1.23 -4.81
C ALA A 160 -6.03 -2.00 -3.65
N THR A 161 -5.49 -1.79 -2.46
CA THR A 161 -6.09 -2.23 -1.20
C THR A 161 -5.88 -1.16 -0.14
N GLN A 162 -6.56 -1.33 0.98
CA GLN A 162 -6.44 -0.49 2.15
C GLN A 162 -5.92 -1.30 3.32
N ASP A 163 -5.33 -0.60 4.29
CA ASP A 163 -5.01 -1.18 5.57
C ASP A 163 -5.41 -0.20 6.68
N LYS A 164 -6.13 -0.71 7.68
CA LYS A 164 -6.69 0.07 8.78
C LYS A 164 -5.69 0.28 9.91
N GLY A 165 -4.63 -0.52 9.99
CA GLY A 165 -3.61 -0.39 11.02
C GLY A 165 -2.53 0.61 10.63
N SER A 166 -1.53 0.12 9.90
CA SER A 166 -0.30 0.83 9.56
C SER A 166 -0.30 1.43 8.14
N GLY A 167 -1.30 1.10 7.33
CA GLY A 167 -1.44 1.56 5.94
C GLY A 167 -0.55 0.77 4.97
N VAL A 168 -0.96 0.72 3.70
CA VAL A 168 -0.20 0.02 2.66
C VAL A 168 1.07 0.80 2.31
N GLU A 169 2.23 0.15 2.36
CA GLU A 169 3.51 0.78 2.06
C GLU A 169 3.90 0.60 0.58
N TYR A 170 3.88 -0.63 0.07
CA TYR A 170 4.25 -0.91 -1.32
C TYR A 170 3.60 -2.20 -1.85
N TYR A 171 3.66 -2.36 -3.18
CA TYR A 171 3.18 -3.55 -3.87
C TYR A 171 4.30 -4.26 -4.60
N LYS A 172 4.14 -5.58 -4.76
CA LYS A 172 5.00 -6.43 -5.58
C LYS A 172 4.14 -7.27 -6.52
N VAL A 173 4.58 -7.40 -7.77
CA VAL A 173 3.95 -8.26 -8.78
C VAL A 173 4.91 -9.38 -9.18
N LYS A 174 4.34 -10.55 -9.43
CA LYS A 174 5.04 -11.73 -9.94
C LYS A 174 4.23 -12.39 -11.03
N GLU A 175 4.81 -12.53 -12.21
CA GLU A 175 4.25 -13.26 -13.35
C GLU A 175 5.01 -14.57 -13.54
N THR A 176 4.31 -15.71 -13.61
CA THR A 176 4.94 -17.00 -13.85
C THR A 176 4.03 -17.96 -14.59
N ARG A 177 4.58 -18.72 -15.54
CA ARG A 177 3.86 -19.77 -16.25
C ARG A 177 3.81 -21.09 -15.48
N GLN A 178 4.62 -21.19 -14.43
CA GLN A 178 4.80 -22.39 -13.62
C GLN A 178 3.77 -22.42 -12.50
N LYS A 179 3.24 -23.61 -12.20
CA LYS A 179 2.26 -23.80 -11.13
C LYS A 179 2.98 -24.17 -9.83
N PHE A 180 3.83 -25.20 -9.90
CA PHE A 180 4.51 -25.77 -8.73
C PHE A 180 5.82 -25.03 -8.41
N PHE A 181 6.62 -24.70 -9.42
CA PHE A 181 7.91 -24.01 -9.27
C PHE A 181 7.75 -22.48 -9.21
N SER A 182 6.51 -21.98 -9.08
CA SER A 182 6.21 -20.55 -8.91
C SER A 182 6.88 -19.89 -7.69
N ILE A 183 7.34 -20.68 -6.72
CA ILE A 183 8.09 -20.21 -5.54
C ILE A 183 9.47 -19.65 -5.90
N PHE A 184 10.09 -20.12 -6.98
CA PHE A 184 11.40 -19.66 -7.45
C PHE A 184 11.31 -18.41 -8.34
N SER A 185 10.09 -18.01 -8.71
CA SER A 185 9.87 -16.83 -9.54
C SER A 185 10.06 -15.55 -8.73
N LYS A 186 10.78 -14.56 -9.30
CA LYS A 186 11.15 -13.33 -8.62
C LYS A 186 9.98 -12.34 -8.52
N TRP A 187 9.78 -11.79 -7.32
CA TRP A 187 8.90 -10.64 -7.10
C TRP A 187 9.55 -9.35 -7.60
N THR A 188 8.78 -8.51 -8.28
CA THR A 188 9.23 -7.17 -8.74
C THR A 188 8.39 -6.11 -8.04
N SER A 189 9.02 -5.00 -7.61
CA SER A 189 8.28 -3.82 -7.13
C SER A 189 7.36 -3.32 -8.24
N ALA A 190 6.13 -2.95 -7.89
CA ALA A 190 5.14 -2.54 -8.85
C ALA A 190 4.28 -1.39 -8.29
N GLU A 191 3.84 -0.55 -9.20
CA GLU A 191 2.81 0.47 -8.95
C GLU A 191 1.62 0.19 -9.88
N SER A 192 0.46 0.68 -9.50
CA SER A 192 -0.75 0.55 -10.30
C SER A 192 -0.95 1.84 -11.10
N PRO A 193 -1.23 1.77 -12.41
CA PRO A 193 -1.33 0.56 -13.25
C PRO A 193 0.03 -0.09 -13.59
N TYR A 194 0.06 -1.42 -13.65
CA TYR A 194 1.26 -2.22 -13.99
C TYR A 194 1.14 -2.87 -15.38
N ILE A 195 2.05 -2.57 -16.31
CA ILE A 195 2.05 -3.21 -17.64
C ILE A 195 2.53 -4.66 -17.51
N LEU A 196 1.70 -5.62 -17.93
CA LEU A 196 2.04 -7.04 -17.86
C LEU A 196 3.18 -7.39 -18.82
N ARG A 197 4.09 -8.26 -18.41
CA ARG A 197 5.12 -8.80 -19.31
C ARG A 197 4.53 -9.85 -20.23
N ASP A 198 3.65 -10.71 -19.71
CA ASP A 198 3.00 -11.76 -20.49
C ASP A 198 1.70 -11.30 -21.14
N GLN A 199 1.84 -10.56 -22.25
CA GLN A 199 0.71 -10.06 -23.04
C GLN A 199 -0.19 -11.16 -23.62
N LYS A 200 0.26 -12.43 -23.62
CA LYS A 200 -0.51 -13.59 -24.09
C LYS A 200 -1.42 -14.21 -23.01
N MET A 201 -1.36 -13.73 -21.76
CA MET A 201 -2.16 -14.24 -20.64
C MET A 201 -1.97 -15.73 -20.34
N ARG A 202 -0.73 -16.23 -20.47
CA ARG A 202 -0.37 -17.62 -20.17
C ARG A 202 0.17 -17.80 -18.75
N SER A 203 0.48 -16.70 -18.07
CA SER A 203 1.10 -16.67 -16.76
C SER A 203 0.06 -16.48 -15.66
N TYR A 204 0.26 -17.16 -14.54
CA TYR A 204 -0.32 -16.76 -13.27
C TYR A 204 0.27 -15.41 -12.87
N VAL A 205 -0.61 -14.49 -12.45
CA VAL A 205 -0.21 -13.19 -11.94
C VAL A 205 -0.50 -13.16 -10.44
N PHE A 206 0.51 -12.85 -9.64
CA PHE A 206 0.37 -12.67 -8.21
C PHE A 206 0.63 -11.22 -7.87
N VAL A 207 -0.26 -10.63 -7.08
CA VAL A 207 -0.13 -9.28 -6.53
C VAL A 207 0.00 -9.40 -5.03
N LYS A 208 1.06 -8.83 -4.49
CA LYS A 208 1.32 -8.78 -3.05
C LYS A 208 1.27 -7.33 -2.59
N ALA A 209 0.40 -7.02 -1.64
CA ALA A 209 0.39 -5.77 -0.89
C ALA A 209 1.13 -5.98 0.44
N ILE A 210 1.98 -5.03 0.83
CA ILE A 210 2.75 -5.06 2.06
C ILE A 210 2.47 -3.76 2.81
N ASP A 211 2.07 -3.85 4.07
CA ASP A 211 1.87 -2.68 4.93
C ASP A 211 3.17 -2.18 5.59
N LYS A 212 3.07 -1.09 6.36
CA LYS A 212 4.21 -0.54 7.10
C LYS A 212 4.67 -1.42 8.26
N ALA A 213 3.82 -2.30 8.78
CA ALA A 213 4.16 -3.25 9.83
C ALA A 213 4.86 -4.53 9.31
N GLY A 214 4.81 -4.76 8.00
CA GLY A 214 5.38 -5.91 7.31
C GLY A 214 4.40 -7.05 7.06
N ASN A 215 3.11 -6.89 7.35
CA ASN A 215 2.12 -7.92 7.02
C ASN A 215 1.86 -7.92 5.51
N GLU A 216 1.56 -9.10 4.98
CA GLU A 216 1.43 -9.31 3.54
C GLU A 216 0.04 -9.86 3.17
N ARG A 217 -0.55 -9.32 2.11
CA ARG A 217 -1.74 -9.89 1.45
C ARG A 217 -1.39 -10.25 0.00
N ILE A 218 -1.64 -11.49 -0.40
CA ILE A 218 -1.38 -11.97 -1.76
C ILE A 218 -2.70 -12.34 -2.44
N THR A 219 -2.94 -11.78 -3.62
CA THR A 219 -4.04 -12.18 -4.52
C THR A 219 -3.46 -12.81 -5.79
N LYS A 220 -4.11 -13.87 -6.26
CA LYS A 220 -3.71 -14.63 -7.45
C LYS A 220 -4.76 -14.48 -8.55
N ILE A 221 -4.30 -14.24 -9.77
CA ILE A 221 -5.09 -14.25 -10.99
C ILE A 221 -4.66 -15.45 -11.84
N LEU A 222 -5.64 -16.18 -12.34
CA LEU A 222 -5.42 -17.33 -13.21
C LEU A 222 -5.14 -16.86 -14.65
N PRO A 223 -4.30 -17.59 -15.40
CA PRO A 223 -4.10 -17.30 -16.81
C PRO A 223 -5.38 -17.54 -17.61
N GLU A 224 -5.70 -16.63 -18.55
CA GLU A 224 -6.79 -16.85 -19.52
C GLU A 224 -6.43 -17.93 -20.53
N ASN A 225 -5.15 -18.01 -20.91
CA ASN A 225 -4.63 -18.96 -21.90
C ASN A 225 -3.54 -19.85 -21.26
N PRO A 226 -3.88 -20.73 -20.32
CA PRO A 226 -2.89 -21.57 -19.64
C PRO A 226 -2.07 -22.37 -20.66
N LEU A 227 -0.80 -22.63 -20.32
CA LEU A 227 0.03 -23.53 -21.11
C LEU A 227 -0.64 -24.91 -21.22
N GLN A 228 -0.54 -25.50 -22.40
CA GLN A 228 -0.95 -26.89 -22.59
C GLN A 228 -0.06 -27.81 -21.77
N TRP A 229 -0.56 -28.98 -21.41
CA TRP A 229 0.17 -29.91 -20.53
C TRP A 229 1.53 -30.32 -21.11
N TYR A 230 1.66 -30.42 -22.43
CA TYR A 230 2.92 -30.77 -23.10
C TYR A 230 3.88 -29.58 -23.28
N GLU A 231 3.40 -28.34 -23.13
CA GLU A 231 4.26 -27.13 -23.16
C GLU A 231 4.88 -26.84 -21.78
N ASN A 232 4.32 -27.41 -20.71
CA ASN A 232 4.80 -27.18 -19.36
C ASN A 232 5.90 -28.20 -18.97
N TYR A 233 7.13 -27.73 -18.84
CA TYR A 233 8.26 -28.58 -18.47
C TYR A 233 8.11 -29.23 -17.08
N GLU A 234 7.31 -28.63 -16.18
CA GLU A 234 7.01 -29.20 -14.86
C GLU A 234 6.39 -30.60 -14.99
N ASN A 235 5.59 -30.82 -16.02
CA ASN A 235 4.93 -32.11 -16.24
C ASN A 235 5.93 -33.19 -16.63
N TYR A 236 6.94 -32.87 -17.45
CA TYR A 236 7.99 -33.83 -17.77
C TYR A 236 8.86 -34.15 -16.55
N ILE A 237 9.14 -33.18 -15.68
CA ILE A 237 9.85 -33.42 -14.41
C ILE A 237 9.06 -34.41 -13.54
N ILE A 238 7.74 -34.20 -13.40
CA ILE A 238 6.87 -35.11 -12.64
C ILE A 238 6.87 -36.51 -13.25
N ILE A 239 6.75 -36.62 -14.58
CA ILE A 239 6.79 -37.92 -15.28
C ILE A 239 8.12 -38.64 -15.03
N VAL A 240 9.25 -37.93 -15.16
CA VAL A 240 10.59 -38.50 -14.91
C VAL A 240 10.73 -38.96 -13.45
N MET A 241 10.25 -38.17 -12.49
CA MET A 241 10.27 -38.54 -11.07
C MET A 241 9.44 -39.79 -10.78
N ILE A 242 8.24 -39.90 -11.36
CA ILE A 242 7.38 -41.08 -11.22
C ILE A 242 8.08 -42.31 -11.83
N CYS A 243 8.66 -42.19 -13.02
CA CYS A 243 9.43 -43.26 -13.65
C CYS A 243 10.62 -43.72 -12.79
N ALA A 244 11.35 -42.78 -12.17
CA ALA A 244 12.47 -43.10 -11.29
C ALA A 244 12.03 -43.84 -10.02
N ILE A 245 10.89 -43.45 -9.43
CA ILE A 245 10.31 -44.12 -8.25
C ILE A 245 9.88 -45.55 -8.61
N ILE A 246 9.16 -45.74 -9.72
CA ILE A 246 8.75 -47.07 -10.20
C ILE A 246 9.97 -47.97 -10.43
N TRP A 247 11.02 -47.44 -11.05
CA TRP A 247 12.27 -48.17 -11.26
C TRP A 247 12.95 -48.58 -9.94
N ALA A 248 13.01 -47.68 -8.96
CA ALA A 248 13.58 -47.97 -7.65
C ALA A 248 12.79 -49.05 -6.89
N ILE A 249 11.45 -48.97 -6.92
CA ILE A 249 10.56 -49.98 -6.33
C ILE A 249 10.75 -51.33 -7.02
N GLY A 250 10.78 -51.36 -8.36
CA GLY A 250 11.03 -52.58 -9.12
C GLY A 250 12.38 -53.23 -8.77
N LYS A 251 13.42 -52.42 -8.60
CA LYS A 251 14.75 -52.90 -8.17
C LYS A 251 14.75 -53.44 -6.73
N PHE A 252 13.98 -52.83 -5.84
CA PHE A 252 13.86 -53.27 -4.44
C PHE A 252 13.11 -54.62 -4.33
N TYR A 253 11.95 -54.76 -5.00
CA TYR A 253 11.23 -56.02 -5.04
C TYR A 253 11.98 -57.13 -5.79
N GLY A 254 12.78 -56.78 -6.81
CA GLY A 254 13.64 -57.73 -7.51
C GLY A 254 14.81 -58.26 -6.68
N LYS A 255 15.27 -57.50 -5.68
CA LYS A 255 16.31 -57.95 -4.74
C LYS A 255 15.78 -58.90 -3.66
N ASN A 256 14.53 -58.74 -3.23
CA ASN A 256 13.92 -59.58 -2.18
C ASN A 256 13.36 -60.92 -2.70
N LYS A 257 13.42 -61.16 -4.02
CA LYS A 257 13.04 -62.43 -4.67
C LYS A 257 14.22 -63.34 -5.02
N LYS A 258 15.45 -62.95 -4.68
CA LYS A 258 16.64 -63.82 -4.70
C LYS A 258 17.03 -64.15 -3.27
#